data_AF-A0A1A6BM26-F1
#
_entry.id   AF-A0A1A6BM26-F1
#
_cell.length_a   1.000
_cell.length_b   1.000
_cell.length_c   1.000
_cell.angle_alpha   90.00
_cell.angle_beta   90.00
_cell.angle_gamma   90.00
#
_symmetry.space_group_name_H-M   'P 1'
#
loop_
_entity.id
_entity.type
_entity.pdbx_description
1 polymer ?
#
loop_
_entity_poly.entity_id
_entity_poly.type
_entity_poly.pdbx_seq_one_letter_code
_entity_poly.pdbx_strand_id
1 'polypeptide(L)'
;MTLADIERWDPAAITTVFEAAIRRAHGTRTAAAAITELMRLLSFGGDAAAAAHAATGRTALVLDDHADACAAVGRAAEQAAEEVAAVKRRLELMRDAARENHLQINETLGSALPPSDLAGLPPGRQQAVLDAAVRLTESLQRLLADAERADEDLAAAIRGADGDLGAGQIDDQLGHQPPRMPGLPAPGTEPSAVAAWWHTLTPGQQDRLKQWFPGRLRNLDGIPATVRSELNVPALQRELTRLQQGWVDSYGWHTDAGKLADLTALRDTLAANPEASLLLLDTATVPGKVLAAVGVGDVDNAERVGVTVGGLTTRVSDSTATMVRQAGFQRDEARQLRRNAGVANPDAVASIAWLGYDAPDSLRDVAHDWLAREGARALNSFYRGLAAAGNLPATGIVAFGHSYGSLTTSLALQQGAPVSDVVLYGSPGAELTDAAQLGVPPGHAYFMIGANDLVSELIPGFEAFGAPPQDVPGMAELSTDEGYAWGGEYGDGRLHERAYGHSEYARTGSNGNLRMSGYNLAVMLAGLPDDLITPGPDPCDP
;
A
#
# COMPACT_ATOMS: atom_id res chain seq x y z
N MET A 1 -4.89 14.79 15.17
CA MET A 1 -5.65 14.85 16.44
C MET A 1 -6.69 15.98 16.40
N THR A 2 -7.95 15.72 16.74
CA THR A 2 -9.00 16.75 16.93
C THR A 2 -9.48 16.81 18.40
N LEU A 3 -10.22 17.86 18.77
CA LEU A 3 -10.78 17.96 20.13
C LEU A 3 -11.85 16.87 20.38
N ALA A 4 -12.57 16.44 19.34
CA ALA A 4 -13.50 15.33 19.41
C ALA A 4 -12.81 13.97 19.64
N ASP A 5 -11.56 13.80 19.18
CA ASP A 5 -10.77 12.59 19.45
C ASP A 5 -10.40 12.51 20.93
N ILE A 6 -9.99 13.64 21.53
CA ILE A 6 -9.66 13.75 22.96
C ILE A 6 -10.86 13.40 23.85
N GLU A 7 -12.08 13.78 23.44
CA GLU A 7 -13.30 13.44 24.18
C GLU A 7 -13.53 11.93 24.28
N ARG A 8 -13.20 11.19 23.20
CA ARG A 8 -13.41 9.73 23.13
C ARG A 8 -12.41 8.94 23.96
N TRP A 9 -11.31 9.54 24.39
CA TRP A 9 -10.29 8.85 25.18
C TRP A 9 -10.81 8.40 26.55
N ASP A 10 -10.44 7.18 26.93
CA ASP A 10 -10.77 6.59 28.24
C ASP A 10 -9.49 6.26 29.02
N PRO A 11 -9.09 7.12 29.99
CA PRO A 11 -7.93 6.86 30.85
C PRO A 11 -8.04 5.56 31.66
N ALA A 12 -9.26 5.14 32.01
CA ALA A 12 -9.47 3.91 32.78
C ALA A 12 -9.20 2.65 31.94
N ALA A 13 -9.51 2.70 30.64
CA ALA A 13 -9.15 1.62 29.72
C ALA A 13 -7.62 1.44 29.63
N ILE A 14 -6.87 2.54 29.55
CA ILE A 14 -5.40 2.52 29.53
C ILE A 14 -4.84 1.94 30.85
N THR A 15 -5.40 2.36 31.98
CA THR A 15 -5.02 1.86 33.32
C THR A 15 -5.18 0.34 33.43
N THR A 16 -6.21 -0.23 32.80
CA THR A 16 -6.43 -1.69 32.83
C THR A 16 -5.31 -2.46 32.12
N VAL A 17 -4.82 -1.94 30.98
CA VAL A 17 -3.69 -2.52 30.23
C VAL A 17 -2.40 -2.39 31.04
N PHE A 18 -2.17 -1.22 31.65
CA PHE A 18 -1.06 -0.96 32.57
C PHE A 18 -0.96 -2.01 33.69
N GLU A 19 -2.05 -2.24 34.42
CA GLU A 19 -2.03 -3.15 35.56
C GLU A 19 -1.71 -4.60 35.14
N ALA A 20 -2.19 -5.01 33.97
CA ALA A 20 -1.90 -6.34 33.42
C ALA A 20 -0.41 -6.49 33.09
N ALA A 21 0.22 -5.48 32.48
CA ALA A 21 1.64 -5.46 32.17
C ALA A 21 2.51 -5.52 33.43
N ILE A 22 2.17 -4.74 34.48
CA ILE A 22 2.88 -4.77 35.77
C ILE A 22 2.76 -6.13 36.47
N ARG A 23 1.55 -6.72 36.50
CA ARG A 23 1.36 -8.07 37.06
C ARG A 23 2.20 -9.11 36.33
N ARG A 24 2.27 -9.03 35.00
CA ARG A 24 3.10 -9.92 34.17
C ARG A 24 4.59 -9.72 34.44
N ALA A 25 5.06 -8.49 34.53
CA ALA A 25 6.46 -8.19 34.89
C ALA A 25 6.83 -8.81 36.24
N HIS A 26 6.01 -8.60 37.27
CA HIS A 26 6.26 -9.13 38.60
C HIS A 26 6.25 -10.67 38.65
N GLY A 27 5.25 -11.30 38.01
CA GLY A 27 5.18 -12.76 37.92
C GLY A 27 6.40 -13.37 37.21
N THR A 28 6.87 -12.71 36.15
CA THR A 28 8.02 -13.18 35.36
C THR A 28 9.33 -13.08 36.16
N ARG A 29 9.58 -11.96 36.86
CA ARG A 29 10.75 -11.85 37.77
C ARG A 29 10.70 -12.87 38.90
N THR A 30 9.52 -13.11 39.46
CA THR A 30 9.34 -14.11 40.51
C THR A 30 9.68 -15.52 39.99
N ALA A 31 9.29 -15.84 38.76
CA ALA A 31 9.63 -17.12 38.12
C ALA A 31 11.15 -17.23 37.85
N ALA A 32 11.80 -16.18 37.34
CA ALA A 32 13.24 -16.13 37.13
C ALA A 32 14.02 -16.39 38.44
N ALA A 33 13.64 -15.69 39.51
CA ALA A 33 14.23 -15.86 40.84
C ALA A 33 14.00 -17.27 41.40
N ALA A 34 12.79 -17.81 41.27
CA ALA A 34 12.46 -19.15 41.74
C ALA A 34 13.24 -20.25 41.02
N ILE A 35 13.35 -20.18 39.69
CA ILE A 35 14.12 -21.17 38.90
C ILE A 35 15.61 -21.09 39.26
N THR A 36 16.15 -19.88 39.46
CA THR A 36 17.54 -19.67 39.88
C THR A 36 17.80 -20.26 41.27
N GLU A 37 16.91 -20.02 42.23
CA GLU A 37 17.06 -20.56 43.59
C GLU A 37 16.87 -22.09 43.63
N LEU A 38 15.91 -22.64 42.88
CA LEU A 38 15.73 -24.09 42.75
C LEU A 38 17.01 -24.78 42.26
N MET A 39 17.67 -24.20 41.24
CA MET A 39 18.95 -24.74 40.77
C MET A 39 20.07 -24.65 41.81
N ARG A 40 20.07 -23.61 42.65
CA ARG A 40 21.06 -23.45 43.73
C ARG A 40 20.92 -24.53 44.81
N LEU A 41 19.72 -25.07 44.99
CA LEU A 41 19.41 -26.10 45.99
C LEU A 41 19.76 -27.53 45.54
N LEU A 42 20.03 -27.74 44.24
CA LEU A 42 20.38 -29.05 43.70
C LEU A 42 21.87 -29.36 43.95
N SER A 43 22.14 -30.58 44.42
CA SER A 43 23.47 -31.01 44.88
C SER A 43 24.10 -32.09 43.99
N PHE A 44 23.98 -31.95 42.66
CA PHE A 44 24.64 -32.83 41.69
C PHE A 44 25.76 -32.10 40.94
N GLY A 45 26.83 -32.81 40.56
CA GLY A 45 28.04 -32.25 39.95
C GLY A 45 28.41 -32.87 38.61
N GLY A 46 29.49 -32.37 37.99
CA GLY A 46 29.98 -32.80 36.67
C GLY A 46 29.41 -31.99 35.51
N ASP A 47 29.71 -32.38 34.27
CA ASP A 47 29.38 -31.62 33.06
C ASP A 47 27.87 -31.38 32.89
N ALA A 48 27.04 -32.34 33.31
CA ALA A 48 25.58 -32.21 33.27
C ALA A 48 25.07 -31.10 34.22
N ALA A 49 25.67 -30.95 35.40
CA ALA A 49 25.32 -29.89 36.34
C ALA A 49 25.74 -28.51 35.80
N ALA A 50 26.94 -28.41 35.22
CA ALA A 50 27.40 -27.18 34.58
C ALA A 50 26.49 -26.77 33.40
N ALA A 51 26.08 -27.73 32.56
CA ALA A 51 25.16 -27.49 31.46
C ALA A 51 23.76 -27.05 31.94
N ALA A 52 23.23 -27.68 33.01
CA ALA A 52 21.97 -27.30 33.62
C ALA A 52 22.00 -25.88 34.20
N HIS A 53 23.05 -25.52 34.95
CA HIS A 53 23.23 -24.16 35.47
C HIS A 53 23.34 -23.12 34.34
N ALA A 54 24.08 -23.42 33.27
CA ALA A 54 24.19 -22.53 32.13
C ALA A 54 22.86 -22.35 31.39
N ALA A 55 22.08 -23.43 31.23
CA ALA A 55 20.75 -23.37 30.61
C ALA A 55 19.78 -22.56 31.47
N THR A 56 19.73 -22.80 32.78
CA THR A 56 18.92 -22.02 33.72
C THR A 56 19.33 -20.56 33.74
N GLY A 57 20.62 -20.25 33.72
CA GLY A 57 21.11 -18.87 33.63
C GLY A 57 20.60 -18.16 32.38
N ARG A 58 20.63 -18.83 31.22
CA ARG A 58 20.04 -18.28 29.98
C ARG A 58 18.52 -18.07 30.09
N THR A 59 17.80 -19.02 30.67
CA THR A 59 16.34 -18.90 30.85
C THR A 59 16.00 -17.77 31.82
N ALA A 60 16.74 -17.61 32.91
CA ALA A 60 16.55 -16.51 33.86
C ALA A 60 16.77 -15.15 33.18
N LEU A 61 17.82 -15.01 32.37
CA LEU A 61 18.08 -13.78 31.61
C LEU A 61 16.93 -13.45 30.65
N VAL A 62 16.42 -14.43 29.88
CA VAL A 62 15.27 -14.22 28.99
C VAL A 62 14.01 -13.79 29.76
N LEU A 63 13.78 -14.37 30.94
CA LEU A 63 12.66 -14.01 31.80
C LEU A 63 12.82 -12.60 32.40
N ASP A 64 14.03 -12.22 32.79
CA ASP A 64 14.34 -10.88 33.29
C ASP A 64 14.18 -9.83 32.18
N ASP A 65 14.68 -10.09 30.96
CA ASP A 65 14.50 -9.23 29.79
C ASP A 65 13.00 -9.04 29.47
N HIS A 66 12.21 -10.12 29.49
CA HIS A 66 10.76 -10.06 29.29
C HIS A 66 10.05 -9.27 30.39
N ALA A 67 10.51 -9.39 31.63
CA ALA A 67 9.96 -8.64 32.75
C ALA A 67 10.27 -7.14 32.66
N ASP A 68 11.47 -6.79 32.18
CA ASP A 68 11.88 -5.40 31.97
C ASP A 68 11.11 -4.75 30.82
N ALA A 69 10.87 -5.49 29.72
CA ALA A 69 9.98 -5.05 28.65
C ALA A 69 8.55 -4.80 29.15
N CYS A 70 7.96 -5.75 29.90
CA CYS A 70 6.62 -5.58 30.49
C CYS A 70 6.55 -4.39 31.47
N ALA A 71 7.63 -4.14 32.23
CA ALA A 71 7.69 -3.01 33.15
C ALA A 71 7.80 -1.66 32.41
N ALA A 72 8.54 -1.60 31.29
CA ALA A 72 8.62 -0.41 30.45
C ALA A 72 7.26 -0.07 29.81
N VAL A 73 6.56 -1.09 29.28
CA VAL A 73 5.18 -0.95 28.79
C VAL A 73 4.25 -0.43 29.88
N GLY A 74 4.35 -0.97 31.10
CA GLY A 74 3.58 -0.50 32.24
C GLY A 74 3.81 0.98 32.52
N ARG A 75 5.06 1.42 32.66
CA ARG A 75 5.38 2.83 32.90
C ARG A 75 4.87 3.75 31.79
N ALA A 76 5.03 3.35 30.53
CA ALA A 76 4.57 4.12 29.40
C ALA A 76 3.03 4.27 29.39
N ALA A 77 2.31 3.19 29.67
CA ALA A 77 0.85 3.22 29.78
C ALA A 77 0.37 4.06 30.99
N GLU A 78 1.09 4.02 32.12
CA GLU A 78 0.79 4.84 33.30
C GLU A 78 0.93 6.33 32.99
N GLN A 79 2.08 6.72 32.43
CA GLN A 79 2.34 8.10 32.03
C GLN A 79 1.31 8.59 31.00
N ALA A 80 1.02 7.80 29.97
CA ALA A 80 0.00 8.13 28.99
C ALA A 80 -1.39 8.30 29.63
N ALA A 81 -1.78 7.45 30.58
CA ALA A 81 -3.05 7.58 31.28
C ALA A 81 -3.14 8.89 32.09
N GLU A 82 -2.06 9.27 32.77
CA GLU A 82 -1.98 10.55 33.51
C GLU A 82 -2.05 11.76 32.57
N GLU A 83 -1.33 11.71 31.45
CA GLU A 83 -1.30 12.76 30.44
C GLU A 83 -2.66 12.91 29.74
N VAL A 84 -3.28 11.81 29.32
CA VAL A 84 -4.65 11.80 28.78
C VAL A 84 -5.62 12.41 29.79
N ALA A 85 -5.54 12.01 31.06
CA ALA A 85 -6.39 12.57 32.10
C ALA A 85 -6.14 14.08 32.31
N ALA A 86 -4.88 14.53 32.22
CA ALA A 86 -4.53 15.95 32.32
C ALA A 86 -5.02 16.76 31.12
N VAL A 87 -4.89 16.23 29.90
CA VAL A 87 -5.41 16.83 28.66
C VAL A 87 -6.92 16.99 28.76
N LYS A 88 -7.66 15.94 29.17
CA LYS A 88 -9.12 16.02 29.34
C LYS A 88 -9.52 17.08 30.38
N ARG A 89 -8.85 17.14 31.53
CA ARG A 89 -9.10 18.18 32.55
C ARG A 89 -8.85 19.59 32.00
N ARG A 90 -7.78 19.78 31.23
CA ARG A 90 -7.46 21.08 30.62
C ARG A 90 -8.45 21.47 29.54
N LEU A 91 -8.94 20.52 28.75
CA LEU A 91 -9.99 20.77 27.75
C LEU A 91 -11.27 21.29 28.43
N GLU A 92 -11.69 20.68 29.53
CA GLU A 92 -12.87 21.13 30.29
C GLU A 92 -12.70 22.55 30.83
N LEU A 93 -11.53 22.87 31.41
CA LEU A 93 -11.22 24.23 31.84
C LEU A 93 -11.25 25.25 30.68
N MET A 94 -10.78 24.86 29.49
CA MET A 94 -10.83 25.70 28.30
C MET A 94 -12.26 25.90 27.79
N ARG A 95 -13.13 24.89 27.92
CA ARG A 95 -14.56 24.99 27.62
C ARG A 95 -15.32 25.86 28.60
N ASP A 96 -14.97 25.81 29.89
CA ASP A 96 -15.49 26.72 30.90
C ASP A 96 -15.07 28.17 30.57
N ALA A 97 -13.79 28.39 30.26
CA ALA A 97 -13.29 29.70 29.86
C ALA A 97 -13.95 30.23 28.57
N ALA A 98 -14.22 29.36 27.59
CA ALA A 98 -14.97 29.73 26.39
C ALA A 98 -16.39 30.20 26.74
N ARG A 99 -17.09 29.45 27.61
CA ARG A 99 -18.45 29.79 28.07
C ARG A 99 -18.49 31.11 28.83
N GLU A 100 -17.54 31.35 29.74
CA GLU A 100 -17.42 32.60 30.50
C GLU A 100 -17.17 33.83 29.60
N ASN A 101 -16.43 33.65 28.51
CA ASN A 101 -16.10 34.72 27.57
C ASN A 101 -17.05 34.78 26.35
N HIS A 102 -18.11 33.97 26.33
CA HIS A 102 -19.06 33.85 25.22
C HIS A 102 -18.41 33.52 23.87
N LEU A 103 -17.35 32.70 23.88
CA LEU A 103 -16.63 32.24 22.68
C LEU A 103 -17.22 30.92 22.17
N GLN A 104 -17.09 30.67 20.87
CA GLN A 104 -17.45 29.41 20.22
C GLN A 104 -16.17 28.61 19.91
N ILE A 105 -16.10 27.35 20.33
CA ILE A 105 -14.95 26.49 19.98
C ILE A 105 -15.24 25.79 18.66
N ASN A 106 -14.31 25.88 17.71
CA ASN A 106 -14.28 25.04 16.53
C ASN A 106 -13.53 23.75 16.85
N GLU A 107 -14.28 22.67 17.05
CA GLU A 107 -13.76 21.36 17.48
C GLU A 107 -12.81 20.71 16.45
N THR A 108 -12.98 21.03 15.16
CA THR A 108 -12.14 20.49 14.07
C THR A 108 -10.82 21.24 13.95
N LEU A 109 -10.85 22.57 14.02
CA LEU A 109 -9.66 23.40 13.83
C LEU A 109 -8.90 23.69 15.12
N GLY A 110 -9.47 23.39 16.29
CA GLY A 110 -8.85 23.69 17.58
C GLY A 110 -8.69 25.19 17.80
N SER A 111 -9.71 25.97 17.46
CA SER A 111 -9.69 27.43 17.57
C SER A 111 -10.92 27.98 18.28
N ALA A 112 -10.75 29.12 18.96
CA ALA A 112 -11.84 29.84 19.61
C ALA A 112 -12.24 31.04 18.74
N LEU A 113 -13.53 31.11 18.41
CA LEU A 113 -14.12 32.15 17.59
C LEU A 113 -14.94 33.10 18.47
N PRO A 114 -14.89 34.43 18.20
CA PRO A 114 -15.76 35.37 18.86
C PRO A 114 -17.24 35.11 18.50
N PRO A 115 -18.20 35.59 19.30
CA PRO A 115 -19.61 35.41 19.01
C PRO A 115 -20.03 36.25 17.79
N SER A 116 -21.08 35.80 17.09
CA SER A 116 -21.58 36.45 15.87
C SER A 116 -22.10 37.87 16.08
N ASP A 117 -22.43 38.25 17.32
CA ASP A 117 -22.92 39.58 17.71
C ASP A 117 -21.82 40.52 18.23
N LEU A 118 -20.54 40.17 18.05
CA LEU A 118 -19.38 40.96 18.50
C LEU A 118 -19.50 42.45 18.13
N ALA A 119 -19.97 42.76 16.92
CA ALA A 119 -20.11 44.13 16.42
C ALA A 119 -21.11 44.98 17.24
N GLY A 120 -22.03 44.35 17.97
CA GLY A 120 -22.99 45.01 18.86
C GLY A 120 -22.44 45.36 20.25
N LEU A 121 -21.23 44.91 20.60
CA LEU A 121 -20.62 45.17 21.91
C LEU A 121 -19.87 46.51 21.93
N PRO A 122 -19.72 47.17 23.11
CA PRO A 122 -18.85 48.34 23.25
C PRO A 122 -17.39 48.04 22.86
N PRO A 123 -16.64 48.99 22.28
CA PRO A 123 -15.28 48.74 21.77
C PRO A 123 -14.31 48.10 22.77
N GLY A 124 -14.35 48.53 24.04
CA GLY A 124 -13.51 47.93 25.09
C GLY A 124 -13.85 46.47 25.40
N ARG A 125 -15.12 46.08 25.24
CA ARG A 125 -15.57 44.69 25.41
C ARG A 125 -15.29 43.85 24.16
N GLN A 126 -15.38 44.45 22.97
CA GLN A 126 -14.97 43.80 21.71
C GLN A 126 -13.51 43.37 21.76
N GLN A 127 -12.62 44.29 22.16
CA GLN A 127 -11.20 44.00 22.27
C GLN A 127 -10.93 42.89 23.29
N ALA A 128 -11.59 42.93 24.47
CA ALA A 128 -11.42 41.91 25.50
C ALA A 128 -11.83 40.50 25.01
N VAL A 129 -12.92 40.39 24.23
CA VAL A 129 -13.38 39.12 23.64
C VAL A 129 -12.41 38.61 22.58
N LEU A 130 -11.90 39.50 21.71
CA LEU A 130 -10.89 39.13 20.71
C LEU A 130 -9.59 38.65 21.36
N ASP A 131 -9.10 39.36 22.37
CA ASP A 131 -7.89 38.98 23.10
C ASP A 131 -8.08 37.64 23.83
N ALA A 132 -9.29 37.38 24.37
CA ALA A 132 -9.63 36.09 24.97
C ALA A 132 -9.66 34.96 23.92
N ALA A 133 -10.21 35.21 22.73
CA ALA A 133 -10.25 34.24 21.63
C ALA A 133 -8.83 33.85 21.16
N VAL A 134 -7.92 34.82 21.03
CA VAL A 134 -6.51 34.55 20.67
C VAL A 134 -5.83 33.70 21.74
N ARG A 135 -5.90 34.12 23.01
CA ARG A 135 -5.28 33.35 24.13
C ARG A 135 -5.84 31.94 24.24
N LEU A 136 -7.15 31.78 24.06
CA LEU A 136 -7.78 30.47 24.12
C LEU A 136 -7.38 29.60 22.93
N THR A 137 -7.30 30.17 21.72
CA THR A 137 -6.80 29.46 20.53
C THR A 137 -5.36 28.97 20.74
N GLU A 138 -4.46 29.81 21.22
CA GLU A 138 -3.08 29.40 21.54
C GLU A 138 -3.03 28.30 22.61
N SER A 139 -3.98 28.31 23.54
CA SER A 139 -4.07 27.29 24.60
C SER A 139 -4.61 25.97 24.06
N LEU A 140 -5.60 26.01 23.16
CA LEU A 140 -6.14 24.85 22.45
C LEU A 140 -5.08 24.21 21.54
N GLN A 141 -4.29 25.01 20.83
CA GLN A 141 -3.20 24.49 20.00
C GLN A 141 -2.12 23.79 20.84
N ARG A 142 -1.74 24.37 21.99
CA ARG A 142 -0.84 23.70 22.95
C ARG A 142 -1.45 22.44 23.52
N LEU A 143 -2.75 22.45 23.83
CA LEU A 143 -3.46 21.26 24.31
C LEU A 143 -3.44 20.13 23.27
N LEU A 144 -3.66 20.44 21.99
CA LEU A 144 -3.59 19.46 20.90
C LEU A 144 -2.18 18.88 20.76
N ALA A 145 -1.13 19.70 20.91
CA ALA A 145 0.24 19.22 20.93
C ALA A 145 0.54 18.31 22.14
N ASP A 146 0.04 18.67 23.33
CA ASP A 146 0.15 17.83 24.53
C ASP A 146 -0.65 16.51 24.39
N ALA A 147 -1.81 16.57 23.70
CA ALA A 147 -2.59 15.39 23.36
C ALA A 147 -1.82 14.47 22.41
N GLU A 148 -1.19 15.01 21.36
CA GLU A 148 -0.34 14.24 20.45
C GLU A 148 0.81 13.55 21.20
N ARG A 149 1.41 14.22 22.19
CA ARG A 149 2.41 13.56 23.05
C ARG A 149 1.82 12.38 23.83
N ALA A 150 0.67 12.57 24.47
CA ALA A 150 0.03 11.51 25.26
C ALA A 150 -0.33 10.28 24.40
N ASP A 151 -0.76 10.52 23.16
CA ASP A 151 -1.04 9.47 22.18
C ASP A 151 0.25 8.78 21.68
N GLU A 152 1.34 9.53 21.45
CA GLU A 152 2.64 8.96 21.11
C GLU A 152 3.19 8.04 22.21
N ASP A 153 3.07 8.43 23.48
CA ASP A 153 3.51 7.66 24.63
C ASP A 153 2.66 6.38 24.80
N LEU A 154 1.34 6.48 24.59
CA LEU A 154 0.47 5.30 24.58
C LEU A 154 0.80 4.34 23.44
N ALA A 155 1.03 4.87 22.23
CA ALA A 155 1.40 4.06 21.08
C ALA A 155 2.76 3.37 21.27
N ALA A 156 3.71 4.01 21.97
CA ALA A 156 4.96 3.39 22.36
C ALA A 156 4.77 2.25 23.37
N ALA A 157 3.85 2.41 24.34
CA ALA A 157 3.48 1.34 25.26
C ALA A 157 2.91 0.13 24.52
N ILE A 158 2.00 0.35 23.55
CA ILE A 158 1.38 -0.72 22.76
C ILE A 158 2.43 -1.45 21.91
N ARG A 159 3.27 -0.72 21.17
CA ARG A 159 4.34 -1.33 20.36
C ARG A 159 5.39 -2.07 21.22
N GLY A 160 5.68 -1.56 22.40
CA GLY A 160 6.51 -2.26 23.38
C GLY A 160 5.88 -3.58 23.85
N ALA A 161 4.56 -3.64 23.95
CA ALA A 161 3.83 -4.86 24.33
C ALA A 161 3.87 -5.91 23.22
N ASP A 162 3.86 -5.48 21.95
CA ASP A 162 3.95 -6.34 20.77
C ASP A 162 5.40 -6.74 20.42
N GLY A 163 6.39 -6.11 21.04
CA GLY A 163 7.82 -6.44 20.88
C GLY A 163 8.56 -5.63 19.81
N ASP A 164 7.90 -4.64 19.20
CA ASP A 164 8.46 -3.78 18.15
C ASP A 164 9.44 -2.73 18.69
N LEU A 165 9.37 -2.43 19.99
CA LEU A 165 10.26 -1.49 20.68
C LEU A 165 10.90 -2.13 21.91
N GLY A 166 12.22 -1.96 22.05
CA GLY A 166 12.95 -2.35 23.26
C GLY A 166 12.75 -1.36 24.41
N ALA A 167 12.98 -1.82 25.65
CA ALA A 167 12.75 -1.03 26.87
C ALA A 167 13.47 0.34 26.87
N GLY A 168 14.71 0.41 26.38
CA GLY A 168 15.45 1.68 26.28
C GLY A 168 14.85 2.68 25.30
N GLN A 169 14.23 2.21 24.20
CA GLN A 169 13.56 3.08 23.23
C GLN A 169 12.24 3.64 23.78
N ILE A 170 11.55 2.85 24.62
CA ILE A 170 10.37 3.31 25.36
C ILE A 170 10.77 4.40 26.36
N ASP A 171 11.83 4.17 27.14
CA ASP A 171 12.30 5.14 28.13
C ASP A 171 12.80 6.45 27.48
N ASP A 172 13.44 6.41 26.31
CA ASP A 172 13.83 7.61 25.55
C ASP A 172 12.63 8.45 25.10
N GLN A 173 11.54 7.78 24.68
CA GLN A 173 10.30 8.43 24.25
C GLN A 173 9.60 9.11 25.44
N LEU A 174 9.47 8.40 26.58
CA LEU A 174 8.92 8.93 27.83
C LEU A 174 9.74 10.09 28.41
N GLY A 175 11.05 10.11 28.13
CA GLY A 175 11.95 11.21 28.48
C GLY A 175 11.67 12.51 27.74
N HIS A 176 10.70 12.52 26.81
CA HIS A 176 10.18 13.73 26.18
C HIS A 176 11.24 14.57 25.45
N GLN A 177 12.31 13.92 25.00
CA GLN A 177 13.20 14.56 24.05
C GLN A 177 12.38 15.01 22.84
N PRO A 178 12.58 16.24 22.33
CA PRO A 178 11.85 16.71 21.16
C PRO A 178 11.96 15.65 20.07
N PRO A 179 10.83 15.16 19.51
CA PRO A 179 10.84 14.01 18.63
C PRO A 179 11.82 14.31 17.51
N ARG A 180 12.92 13.57 17.48
CA ARG A 180 13.94 13.73 16.47
C ARG A 180 13.29 13.34 15.15
N MET A 181 13.21 14.28 14.21
CA MET A 181 12.63 13.99 12.89
C MET A 181 13.24 12.70 12.35
N PRO A 182 12.42 11.70 11.99
CA PRO A 182 12.94 10.47 11.43
C PRO A 182 13.75 10.79 10.17
N GLY A 183 14.94 10.19 10.05
CA GLY A 183 15.71 10.28 8.82
C GLY A 183 14.92 9.62 7.69
N LEU A 184 14.79 10.31 6.54
CA LEU A 184 14.23 9.70 5.34
C LEU A 184 15.18 8.65 4.79
N PRO A 185 14.67 7.55 4.22
CA PRO A 185 15.47 6.62 3.45
C PRO A 185 16.24 7.33 2.33
N ALA A 186 17.47 6.88 2.09
CA ALA A 186 18.28 7.39 0.98
C ALA A 186 17.62 7.02 -0.36
N PRO A 187 17.79 7.83 -1.42
CA PRO A 187 17.35 7.45 -2.77
C PRO A 187 17.91 6.08 -3.17
N GLY A 188 17.06 5.21 -3.73
CA GLY A 188 17.45 3.85 -4.11
C GLY A 188 17.51 2.83 -2.96
N THR A 189 17.02 3.19 -1.76
CA THR A 189 16.82 2.20 -0.69
C THR A 189 15.84 1.11 -1.16
N GLU A 190 16.17 -0.16 -0.91
CA GLU A 190 15.31 -1.29 -1.28
C GLU A 190 13.91 -1.16 -0.65
N PRO A 191 12.83 -1.49 -1.38
CA PRO A 191 11.46 -1.32 -0.88
C PRO A 191 11.16 -2.05 0.44
N SER A 192 11.78 -3.22 0.68
CA SER A 192 11.65 -3.94 1.96
C SER A 192 12.26 -3.20 3.14
N ALA A 193 13.38 -2.51 2.92
CA ALA A 193 14.00 -1.67 3.94
C ALA A 193 13.19 -0.38 4.19
N VAL A 194 12.56 0.18 3.14
CA VAL A 194 11.61 1.29 3.29
C VAL A 194 10.40 0.86 4.11
N ALA A 195 9.80 -0.29 3.80
CA ALA A 195 8.64 -0.80 4.54
C ALA A 195 9.00 -1.04 6.01
N ALA A 196 10.11 -1.74 6.28
CA ALA A 196 10.60 -1.95 7.64
C ALA A 196 10.80 -0.62 8.39
N TRP A 197 11.45 0.37 7.76
CA TRP A 197 11.60 1.71 8.32
C TRP A 197 10.24 2.35 8.63
N TRP A 198 9.30 2.33 7.69
CA TRP A 198 7.97 2.91 7.87
C TRP A 198 7.22 2.30 9.06
N HIS A 199 7.32 0.98 9.24
CA HIS A 199 6.72 0.27 10.37
C HIS A 199 7.41 0.55 11.72
N THR A 200 8.67 0.98 11.74
CA THR A 200 9.30 1.45 12.99
C THR A 200 8.77 2.81 13.46
N LEU A 201 8.09 3.55 12.58
CA LEU A 201 7.59 4.88 12.88
C LEU A 201 6.28 4.83 13.66
N THR A 202 6.14 5.73 14.62
CA THR A 202 4.86 6.01 15.27
C THR A 202 3.87 6.67 14.30
N PRO A 203 2.55 6.60 14.53
CA PRO A 203 1.57 7.35 13.75
C PRO A 203 1.86 8.85 13.67
N GLY A 204 2.24 9.49 14.78
CA GLY A 204 2.64 10.91 14.80
C GLY A 204 3.90 11.20 13.98
N GLN A 205 4.88 10.30 13.96
CA GLN A 205 6.05 10.40 13.08
C GLN A 205 5.68 10.23 11.60
N GLN A 206 4.81 9.28 11.28
CA GLN A 206 4.30 9.07 9.92
C GLN A 206 3.55 10.31 9.44
N ASP A 207 2.66 10.89 10.26
CA ASP A 207 1.92 12.11 9.95
C ASP A 207 2.85 13.32 9.73
N ARG A 208 3.88 13.50 10.57
CA ARG A 208 4.90 14.54 10.35
C ARG A 208 5.63 14.37 9.03
N LEU A 209 6.01 13.15 8.66
CA LEU A 209 6.68 12.90 7.38
C LEU A 209 5.75 13.09 6.19
N LYS A 210 4.48 12.68 6.29
CA LYS A 210 3.43 12.97 5.29
C LYS A 210 3.26 14.47 5.08
N GLN A 211 3.27 15.26 6.16
CA GLN A 211 3.11 16.71 6.08
C GLN A 211 4.36 17.42 5.52
N TRP A 212 5.56 17.04 5.97
CA TRP A 212 6.79 17.79 5.65
C TRP A 212 7.49 17.29 4.39
N PHE A 213 7.35 15.99 4.08
CA PHE A 213 8.00 15.35 2.94
C PHE A 213 7.03 14.56 2.04
N PRO A 214 5.83 15.07 1.70
CA PRO A 214 4.85 14.32 0.91
C PRO A 214 5.41 13.87 -0.44
N GLY A 215 6.22 14.72 -1.09
CA GLY A 215 6.83 14.41 -2.38
C GLY A 215 7.87 13.27 -2.34
N ARG A 216 8.50 13.03 -1.18
CA ARG A 216 9.48 11.95 -0.99
C ARG A 216 8.84 10.60 -0.67
N LEU A 217 7.60 10.60 -0.18
CA LEU A 217 6.88 9.39 0.24
C LEU A 217 5.88 8.88 -0.80
N ARG A 218 5.18 9.79 -1.50
CA ARG A 218 4.01 9.45 -2.32
C ARG A 218 4.24 8.43 -3.46
N ASN A 219 5.48 8.33 -3.94
CA ASN A 219 5.90 7.39 -4.98
C ASN A 219 6.98 6.41 -4.48
N LEU A 220 7.24 6.38 -3.17
CA LEU A 220 8.30 5.54 -2.61
C LEU A 220 7.77 4.11 -2.43
N ASP A 221 8.34 3.17 -3.18
CA ASP A 221 8.02 1.75 -3.03
C ASP A 221 8.38 1.26 -1.63
N GLY A 222 7.48 0.47 -1.02
CA GLY A 222 7.56 0.07 0.39
C GLY A 222 6.70 0.92 1.33
N ILE A 223 6.12 2.03 0.86
CA ILE A 223 5.09 2.77 1.58
C ILE A 223 3.69 2.18 1.26
N PRO A 224 2.80 2.01 2.25
CA PRO A 224 1.45 1.48 2.05
C PRO A 224 0.66 2.21 0.96
N ALA A 225 -0.14 1.48 0.19
CA ALA A 225 -0.95 1.96 -0.92
C ALA A 225 -1.90 3.09 -0.49
N THR A 226 -2.53 2.93 0.67
CA THR A 226 -3.41 3.93 1.29
C THR A 226 -2.68 5.26 1.53
N VAL A 227 -1.47 5.22 2.09
CA VAL A 227 -0.63 6.40 2.31
C VAL A 227 -0.19 7.03 0.99
N ARG A 228 0.20 6.22 -0.01
CA ARG A 228 0.56 6.72 -1.34
C ARG A 228 -0.61 7.46 -1.99
N SER A 229 -1.82 6.91 -1.89
CA SER A 229 -3.06 7.54 -2.38
C SER A 229 -3.38 8.85 -1.66
N GLU A 230 -3.31 8.86 -0.33
CA GLU A 230 -3.51 10.05 0.52
C GLU A 230 -2.63 11.22 0.07
N LEU A 231 -1.39 10.94 -0.32
CA LEU A 231 -0.42 11.96 -0.75
C LEU A 231 -0.52 12.33 -2.24
N ASN A 232 -0.85 11.37 -3.10
CA ASN A 232 -0.93 11.58 -4.55
C ASN A 232 -2.19 12.32 -4.98
N VAL A 233 -3.34 12.13 -4.32
CA VAL A 233 -4.58 12.82 -4.70
C VAL A 233 -4.47 14.35 -4.56
N PRO A 234 -3.96 14.92 -3.45
CA PRO A 234 -3.70 16.36 -3.37
C PRO A 234 -2.60 16.83 -4.33
N ALA A 235 -1.61 15.97 -4.64
CA ALA A 235 -0.55 16.31 -5.59
C ALA A 235 -1.09 16.42 -7.03
N LEU A 236 -1.99 15.51 -7.43
CA LEU A 236 -2.72 15.58 -8.69
C LEU A 236 -3.46 16.91 -8.82
N GLN A 237 -4.18 17.33 -7.78
CA GLN A 237 -4.96 18.57 -7.82
C GLN A 237 -4.09 19.83 -7.89
N ARG A 238 -2.95 19.83 -7.19
CA ARG A 238 -1.96 20.92 -7.30
C ARG A 238 -1.39 21.01 -8.70
N GLU A 239 -1.03 19.89 -9.30
CA GLU A 239 -0.44 19.86 -10.64
C GLU A 239 -1.44 20.27 -11.72
N LEU A 240 -2.69 19.81 -11.62
CA LEU A 240 -3.78 20.27 -12.48
C LEU A 240 -3.93 21.80 -12.43
N THR A 241 -4.00 22.36 -11.23
CA THR A 241 -4.13 23.80 -11.03
C THR A 241 -2.95 24.55 -11.65
N ARG A 242 -1.72 24.05 -11.42
CA ARG A 242 -0.48 24.62 -11.95
C ARG A 242 -0.46 24.64 -13.48
N LEU A 243 -0.85 23.54 -14.13
CA LEU A 243 -0.86 23.44 -15.60
C LEU A 243 -2.01 24.25 -16.23
N GLN A 244 -3.19 24.29 -15.59
CA GLN A 244 -4.33 25.08 -16.07
C GLN A 244 -4.08 26.59 -16.03
N GLN A 245 -3.43 27.07 -14.98
CA GLN A 245 -3.08 28.48 -14.84
C GLN A 245 -1.84 28.85 -15.67
N GLY A 246 -1.00 27.84 -15.97
CA GLY A 246 0.35 28.06 -16.48
C GLY A 246 1.22 28.75 -15.42
N TRP A 247 2.52 28.84 -15.68
CA TRP A 247 3.45 29.61 -14.84
C TRP A 247 4.43 30.37 -15.71
N VAL A 248 5.05 31.40 -15.12
CA VAL A 248 6.06 32.22 -15.80
C VAL A 248 7.37 32.10 -15.05
N ASP A 249 8.46 31.83 -15.76
CA ASP A 249 9.82 31.92 -15.23
C ASP A 249 10.71 32.78 -16.16
N SER A 250 12.04 32.76 -15.94
CA SER A 250 13.01 33.50 -16.74
C SER A 250 13.01 33.16 -18.23
N TYR A 251 12.39 32.05 -18.63
CA TYR A 251 12.32 31.54 -20.00
C TYR A 251 10.94 31.74 -20.64
N GLY A 252 9.97 32.37 -19.96
CA GLY A 252 8.67 32.75 -20.49
C GLY A 252 7.49 32.06 -19.81
N TRP A 253 6.34 32.04 -20.49
CA TRP A 253 5.14 31.35 -20.02
C TRP A 253 5.18 29.87 -20.40
N HIS A 254 4.86 29.01 -19.45
CA HIS A 254 4.92 27.55 -19.57
C HIS A 254 3.56 26.92 -19.26
N THR A 255 3.18 25.95 -20.08
CA THR A 255 2.13 24.97 -19.81
C THR A 255 2.50 23.66 -20.52
N ASP A 256 1.79 22.59 -20.21
CA ASP A 256 1.94 21.29 -20.89
C ASP A 256 0.55 20.70 -21.13
N ALA A 257 0.04 20.83 -22.36
CA ALA A 257 -1.29 20.36 -22.72
C ALA A 257 -1.39 18.82 -22.65
N GLY A 258 -0.30 18.10 -22.92
CA GLY A 258 -0.25 16.65 -22.85
C GLY A 258 -0.36 16.16 -21.41
N LYS A 259 0.42 16.75 -20.48
CA LYS A 259 0.28 16.44 -19.05
C LYS A 259 -1.06 16.88 -18.50
N LEU A 260 -1.60 18.02 -18.94
CA LEU A 260 -2.91 18.47 -18.51
C LEU A 260 -4.01 17.48 -18.91
N ALA A 261 -3.95 16.93 -20.13
CA ALA A 261 -4.88 15.89 -20.57
C ALA A 261 -4.75 14.60 -19.71
N ASP A 262 -3.52 14.15 -19.43
CA ASP A 262 -3.27 12.99 -18.58
C ASP A 262 -3.85 13.17 -17.17
N LEU A 263 -3.52 14.27 -16.50
CA LEU A 263 -4.00 14.53 -15.14
C LEU A 263 -5.52 14.70 -15.10
N THR A 264 -6.12 15.28 -16.15
CA THR A 264 -7.57 15.43 -16.26
C THR A 264 -8.24 14.07 -16.33
N ALA A 265 -7.75 13.19 -17.21
CA ALA A 265 -8.27 11.83 -17.32
C ALA A 265 -8.09 11.03 -16.02
N LEU A 266 -6.97 11.21 -15.31
CA LEU A 266 -6.72 10.56 -14.03
C LEU A 266 -7.71 11.05 -12.95
N ARG A 267 -7.92 12.36 -12.84
CA ARG A 267 -8.91 12.95 -11.93
C ARG A 267 -10.31 12.41 -12.22
N ASP A 268 -10.72 12.41 -13.49
CA ASP A 268 -12.06 11.98 -13.89
C ASP A 268 -12.25 10.48 -13.65
N THR A 269 -11.20 9.68 -13.84
CA THR A 269 -11.20 8.24 -13.53
C THR A 269 -11.35 8.01 -12.03
N LEU A 270 -10.61 8.72 -11.17
CA LEU A 270 -10.73 8.60 -9.71
C LEU A 270 -12.11 9.08 -9.22
N ALA A 271 -12.64 10.16 -9.79
CA ALA A 271 -13.98 10.65 -9.45
C ALA A 271 -15.09 9.64 -9.81
N ALA A 272 -14.92 8.90 -10.92
CA ALA A 272 -15.82 7.85 -11.33
C ALA A 272 -15.66 6.54 -10.54
N ASN A 273 -14.54 6.37 -9.80
CA ASN A 273 -14.22 5.17 -9.03
C ASN A 273 -13.75 5.55 -7.61
N PRO A 274 -14.65 5.90 -6.68
CA PRO A 274 -14.28 6.39 -5.34
C PRO A 274 -13.47 5.42 -4.49
N GLU A 275 -13.59 4.12 -4.75
CA GLU A 275 -12.83 3.05 -4.08
C GLU A 275 -11.44 2.82 -4.69
N ALA A 276 -11.06 3.59 -5.72
CA ALA A 276 -9.77 3.47 -6.38
C ALA A 276 -8.68 4.26 -5.62
N SER A 277 -7.48 3.70 -5.57
CA SER A 277 -6.31 4.29 -4.91
C SER A 277 -5.27 4.75 -5.93
N LEU A 278 -4.72 5.96 -5.77
CA LEU A 278 -3.67 6.49 -6.66
C LEU A 278 -2.27 6.16 -6.11
N LEU A 279 -1.71 5.03 -6.54
CA LEU A 279 -0.47 4.48 -6.01
C LEU A 279 0.77 5.21 -6.56
N LEU A 280 0.75 5.59 -7.82
CA LEU A 280 1.86 6.32 -8.45
C LEU A 280 1.32 7.56 -9.15
N LEU A 281 2.01 8.69 -8.97
CA LEU A 281 1.81 9.90 -9.76
C LEU A 281 3.17 10.55 -10.04
N ASP A 282 3.74 10.26 -11.20
CA ASP A 282 4.98 10.87 -11.67
C ASP A 282 4.69 11.86 -12.80
N THR A 283 5.04 13.13 -12.57
CA THR A 283 4.86 14.23 -13.51
C THR A 283 6.20 14.82 -13.94
N ALA A 284 7.32 14.23 -13.51
CA ALA A 284 8.66 14.80 -13.62
C ALA A 284 9.60 13.96 -14.50
N THR A 285 9.54 12.64 -14.39
CA THR A 285 10.53 11.73 -15.03
C THR A 285 10.43 11.75 -16.55
N VAL A 286 9.21 11.73 -17.10
CA VAL A 286 8.97 11.70 -18.54
C VAL A 286 8.50 13.08 -19.02
N PRO A 287 9.26 13.76 -19.91
CA PRO A 287 8.81 15.00 -20.53
C PRO A 287 7.48 14.82 -21.27
N GLY A 288 6.55 15.76 -21.12
CA GLY A 288 5.25 15.72 -21.83
C GLY A 288 4.23 14.68 -21.34
N LYS A 289 4.61 13.70 -20.50
CA LYS A 289 3.74 12.60 -20.06
C LYS A 289 3.62 12.53 -18.54
N VAL A 290 2.54 11.94 -18.06
CA VAL A 290 2.36 11.53 -16.66
C VAL A 290 2.42 10.01 -16.59
N LEU A 291 3.11 9.48 -15.59
CA LEU A 291 3.06 8.06 -15.25
C LEU A 291 2.16 7.86 -14.03
N ALA A 292 1.38 6.80 -14.03
CA ALA A 292 0.42 6.54 -12.97
C ALA A 292 0.25 5.05 -12.66
N ALA A 293 -0.23 4.75 -11.47
CA ALA A 293 -0.72 3.42 -11.12
C ALA A 293 -1.96 3.58 -10.24
N VAL A 294 -3.04 2.89 -10.61
CA VAL A 294 -4.34 3.00 -9.95
C VAL A 294 -4.77 1.62 -9.48
N GLY A 295 -4.93 1.47 -8.17
CA GLY A 295 -5.46 0.25 -7.55
C GLY A 295 -6.97 0.29 -7.44
N VAL A 296 -7.61 -0.88 -7.59
CA VAL A 296 -9.04 -1.12 -7.39
C VAL A 296 -9.19 -2.20 -6.33
N GLY A 297 -9.88 -1.87 -5.23
CA GLY A 297 -9.93 -2.70 -4.03
C GLY A 297 -8.86 -2.34 -3.01
N ASP A 298 -8.89 -3.04 -1.87
CA ASP A 298 -7.95 -2.83 -0.76
C ASP A 298 -6.62 -3.52 -1.05
N VAL A 299 -5.67 -2.78 -1.64
CA VAL A 299 -4.35 -3.30 -2.03
C VAL A 299 -3.51 -3.72 -0.82
N ASP A 300 -3.62 -3.00 0.30
CA ASP A 300 -2.78 -3.24 1.49
C ASP A 300 -3.21 -4.52 2.23
N ASN A 301 -4.47 -4.93 2.12
CA ASN A 301 -5.04 -6.10 2.82
C ASN A 301 -5.48 -7.25 1.88
N ALA A 302 -5.21 -7.16 0.57
CA ALA A 302 -5.59 -8.22 -0.37
C ALA A 302 -4.66 -9.45 -0.27
N GLU A 303 -5.24 -10.64 -0.22
CA GLU A 303 -4.51 -11.91 -0.32
C GLU A 303 -3.96 -12.15 -1.74
N ARG A 304 -4.63 -11.59 -2.75
CA ARG A 304 -4.22 -11.66 -4.16
C ARG A 304 -4.25 -10.28 -4.80
N VAL A 305 -3.15 -9.89 -5.45
CA VAL A 305 -3.03 -8.59 -6.14
C VAL A 305 -2.61 -8.81 -7.58
N GLY A 306 -3.46 -8.43 -8.52
CA GLY A 306 -3.17 -8.46 -9.95
C GLY A 306 -2.58 -7.14 -10.42
N VAL A 307 -1.48 -7.17 -11.17
CA VAL A 307 -0.90 -5.96 -11.77
C VAL A 307 -0.94 -6.05 -13.28
N THR A 308 -1.77 -5.22 -13.90
CA THR A 308 -1.93 -5.15 -15.36
C THR A 308 -1.06 -4.06 -15.94
N VAL A 309 -0.11 -4.47 -16.77
CA VAL A 309 0.84 -3.61 -17.48
C VAL A 309 0.38 -3.47 -18.93
N GLY A 310 -0.06 -2.27 -19.30
CA GLY A 310 -0.46 -1.95 -20.67
C GLY A 310 0.75 -1.92 -21.63
N GLY A 311 0.49 -1.99 -22.94
CA GLY A 311 1.52 -1.96 -23.97
C GLY A 311 1.66 -0.64 -24.72
N LEU A 312 1.90 -0.71 -26.03
CA LEU A 312 2.05 0.48 -26.89
C LEU A 312 0.88 1.43 -26.75
N THR A 313 1.14 2.73 -26.88
CA THR A 313 0.12 3.80 -26.73
C THR A 313 -0.56 3.87 -25.36
N THR A 314 0.00 3.19 -24.34
CA THR A 314 -0.46 3.34 -22.94
C THR A 314 -0.06 4.71 -22.41
N ARG A 315 -0.87 5.70 -22.75
CA ARG A 315 -0.84 7.06 -22.20
C ARG A 315 -1.96 7.21 -21.17
N VAL A 316 -1.70 7.95 -20.10
CA VAL A 316 -2.68 8.14 -19.02
C VAL A 316 -3.99 8.71 -19.54
N SER A 317 -3.95 9.72 -20.42
CA SER A 317 -5.16 10.31 -21.03
C SER A 317 -6.04 9.31 -21.78
N ASP A 318 -5.43 8.31 -22.40
CA ASP A 318 -6.10 7.44 -23.37
C ASP A 318 -6.49 6.09 -22.74
N SER A 319 -5.71 5.62 -21.76
CA SER A 319 -5.78 4.25 -21.26
C SER A 319 -6.33 4.13 -19.85
N THR A 320 -6.11 5.10 -18.95
CA THR A 320 -6.39 4.96 -17.51
C THR A 320 -7.84 4.58 -17.23
N ALA A 321 -8.80 5.29 -17.84
CA ALA A 321 -10.22 5.03 -17.63
C ALA A 321 -10.62 3.61 -18.07
N THR A 322 -10.04 3.12 -19.17
CA THR A 322 -10.31 1.77 -19.69
C THR A 322 -9.66 0.70 -18.82
N MET A 323 -8.38 0.87 -18.48
CA MET A 323 -7.64 -0.10 -17.66
C MET A 323 -8.21 -0.21 -16.25
N VAL A 324 -8.64 0.90 -15.62
CA VAL A 324 -9.30 0.88 -14.30
C VAL A 324 -10.65 0.16 -14.36
N ARG A 325 -11.45 0.36 -15.42
CA ARG A 325 -12.68 -0.41 -15.63
C ARG A 325 -12.40 -1.91 -15.78
N GLN A 326 -11.37 -2.26 -16.57
CA GLN A 326 -10.97 -3.66 -16.77
C GLN A 326 -10.47 -4.30 -15.46
N ALA A 327 -9.69 -3.56 -14.65
CA ALA A 327 -9.28 -3.99 -13.32
C ALA A 327 -10.49 -4.23 -12.40
N GLY A 328 -11.52 -3.38 -12.48
CA GLY A 328 -12.80 -3.59 -11.79
C GLY A 328 -13.49 -4.89 -12.20
N PHE A 329 -13.68 -5.12 -13.50
CA PHE A 329 -14.31 -6.36 -14.00
C PHE A 329 -13.51 -7.61 -13.63
N GLN A 330 -12.18 -7.57 -13.78
CA GLN A 330 -11.30 -8.67 -13.40
C GLN A 330 -11.41 -8.99 -11.90
N ARG A 331 -11.38 -7.97 -11.05
CA ARG A 331 -11.52 -8.12 -9.60
C ARG A 331 -12.91 -8.67 -9.23
N ASP A 332 -13.98 -8.16 -9.82
CA ASP A 332 -15.33 -8.59 -9.49
C ASP A 332 -15.59 -10.05 -9.87
N GLU A 333 -15.06 -10.50 -11.01
CA GLU A 333 -15.10 -11.91 -11.40
C GLU A 333 -14.21 -12.77 -10.48
N ALA A 334 -13.01 -12.32 -10.12
CA ALA A 334 -12.16 -13.04 -9.17
C ALA A 334 -12.83 -13.21 -7.79
N ARG A 335 -13.55 -12.18 -7.32
CA ARG A 335 -14.36 -12.24 -6.10
C ARG A 335 -15.52 -13.22 -6.24
N GLN A 336 -16.17 -13.29 -7.40
CA GLN A 336 -17.23 -14.26 -7.70
C GLN A 336 -16.70 -15.70 -7.63
N LEU A 337 -15.58 -15.97 -8.28
CA LEU A 337 -14.93 -17.28 -8.29
C LEU A 337 -14.49 -17.71 -6.87
N ARG A 338 -13.90 -16.80 -6.10
CA ARG A 338 -13.55 -17.07 -4.68
C ARG A 338 -14.77 -17.34 -3.81
N ARG A 339 -15.92 -16.71 -4.09
CA ARG A 339 -17.19 -17.03 -3.43
C ARG A 339 -17.66 -18.44 -3.79
N ASN A 340 -17.59 -18.82 -5.07
CA ASN A 340 -17.95 -20.16 -5.53
C ASN A 340 -17.08 -21.24 -4.83
N ALA A 341 -15.78 -20.97 -4.69
CA ALA A 341 -14.82 -21.83 -4.01
C ALA A 341 -14.91 -21.82 -2.46
N GLY A 342 -15.81 -21.03 -1.88
CA GLY A 342 -15.98 -20.97 -0.42
C GLY A 342 -14.82 -20.34 0.35
N VAL A 343 -14.01 -19.49 -0.29
CA VAL A 343 -12.90 -18.78 0.36
C VAL A 343 -13.45 -17.82 1.43
N ALA A 344 -12.88 -17.84 2.64
CA ALA A 344 -13.42 -17.12 3.80
C ALA A 344 -13.53 -15.59 3.60
N ASN A 345 -12.56 -14.99 2.92
CA ASN A 345 -12.59 -13.58 2.52
C ASN A 345 -12.49 -13.46 0.99
N PRO A 346 -13.62 -13.57 0.27
CA PRO A 346 -13.61 -13.51 -1.19
C PRO A 346 -13.28 -12.11 -1.70
N ASP A 347 -13.44 -11.08 -0.87
CA ASP A 347 -13.19 -9.68 -1.21
C ASP A 347 -11.73 -9.24 -1.05
N ALA A 348 -10.88 -10.07 -0.42
CA ALA A 348 -9.43 -9.87 -0.25
C ALA A 348 -8.65 -10.08 -1.55
N VAL A 349 -9.09 -9.42 -2.61
CA VAL A 349 -8.49 -9.38 -3.93
C VAL A 349 -8.42 -7.93 -4.37
N ALA A 350 -7.33 -7.52 -5.01
CA ALA A 350 -7.18 -6.20 -5.62
C ALA A 350 -6.58 -6.31 -7.02
N SER A 351 -6.88 -5.32 -7.87
CA SER A 351 -6.30 -5.20 -9.22
C SER A 351 -5.69 -3.82 -9.40
N ILE A 352 -4.55 -3.74 -10.08
CA ILE A 352 -3.80 -2.51 -10.32
C ILE A 352 -3.67 -2.30 -11.82
N ALA A 353 -4.14 -1.15 -12.30
CA ALA A 353 -3.79 -0.64 -13.63
C ALA A 353 -2.47 0.12 -13.53
N TRP A 354 -1.40 -0.42 -14.11
CA TRP A 354 -0.06 0.15 -14.03
C TRP A 354 0.36 0.79 -15.36
N LEU A 355 0.51 2.12 -15.32
CA LEU A 355 0.96 2.99 -16.42
C LEU A 355 2.26 3.70 -15.97
N GLY A 356 3.15 2.94 -15.32
CA GLY A 356 4.31 3.45 -14.59
C GLY A 356 5.60 3.58 -15.41
N TYR A 357 5.51 3.54 -16.74
CA TYR A 357 6.68 3.63 -17.63
C TYR A 357 6.35 4.42 -18.90
N ASP A 358 7.38 4.92 -19.58
CA ASP A 358 7.23 5.60 -20.87
C ASP A 358 6.94 4.58 -21.97
N ALA A 359 5.66 4.28 -22.19
CA ALA A 359 5.23 3.41 -23.26
C ALA A 359 5.50 4.06 -24.63
N PRO A 360 6.00 3.29 -25.62
CA PRO A 360 6.23 3.82 -26.97
C PRO A 360 4.93 4.37 -27.59
N ASP A 361 5.02 5.54 -28.23
CA ASP A 361 3.86 6.22 -28.86
C ASP A 361 3.48 5.57 -30.21
N SER A 362 4.37 4.82 -30.83
CA SER A 362 4.10 4.09 -32.06
C SER A 362 4.95 2.82 -32.23
N LEU A 363 4.52 1.92 -33.11
CA LEU A 363 5.31 0.74 -33.53
C LEU A 363 6.66 1.08 -34.18
N ARG A 364 6.90 2.33 -34.61
CA ARG A 364 8.20 2.75 -35.15
C ARG A 364 9.22 3.05 -34.06
N ASP A 365 8.73 3.51 -32.91
CA ASP A 365 9.55 3.82 -31.72
C ASP A 365 9.95 2.55 -30.96
N VAL A 366 9.32 1.43 -31.30
CA VAL A 366 9.58 0.07 -30.78
C VAL A 366 10.89 -0.51 -31.28
N ALA A 367 11.57 0.10 -32.26
CA ALA A 367 12.80 -0.43 -32.86
C ALA A 367 13.98 -0.67 -31.87
N HIS A 368 13.89 -0.19 -30.63
CA HIS A 368 14.88 -0.44 -29.57
C HIS A 368 14.20 -0.78 -28.22
N ASP A 369 14.76 -1.75 -27.49
CA ASP A 369 14.27 -2.33 -26.22
C ASP A 369 14.46 -1.42 -24.97
N TRP A 370 15.05 -0.24 -25.13
CA TRP A 370 15.50 0.59 -24.02
C TRP A 370 14.36 1.06 -23.10
N LEU A 371 13.20 1.41 -23.66
CA LEU A 371 12.00 1.80 -22.90
C LEU A 371 11.46 0.64 -22.05
N ALA A 372 11.44 -0.57 -22.61
CA ALA A 372 11.05 -1.76 -21.86
C ALA A 372 12.03 -2.07 -20.73
N ARG A 373 13.34 -1.92 -20.94
CA ARG A 373 14.36 -2.15 -19.91
C ARG A 373 14.29 -1.13 -18.78
N GLU A 374 14.06 0.15 -19.09
CA GLU A 374 13.87 1.18 -18.07
C GLU A 374 12.57 0.94 -17.28
N GLY A 375 11.46 0.72 -17.99
CA GLY A 375 10.18 0.36 -17.39
C GLY A 375 10.25 -0.89 -16.51
N ALA A 376 11.04 -1.88 -16.91
CA ALA A 376 11.22 -3.13 -16.17
C ALA A 376 11.87 -2.93 -14.80
N ARG A 377 12.82 -1.99 -14.67
CA ARG A 377 13.42 -1.65 -13.37
C ARG A 377 12.40 -1.01 -12.44
N ALA A 378 11.64 -0.05 -12.96
CA ALA A 378 10.57 0.60 -12.20
C ALA A 378 9.48 -0.40 -11.78
N LEU A 379 9.10 -1.31 -12.68
CA LEU A 379 8.11 -2.34 -12.42
C LEU A 379 8.60 -3.38 -11.40
N ASN A 380 9.86 -3.83 -11.47
CA ASN A 380 10.44 -4.73 -10.47
C ASN A 380 10.46 -4.07 -9.07
N SER A 381 10.87 -2.80 -8.98
CA SER A 381 10.80 -2.02 -7.74
C SER A 381 9.37 -1.92 -7.22
N PHE A 382 8.40 -1.66 -8.11
CA PHE A 382 6.99 -1.60 -7.75
C PHE A 382 6.47 -2.91 -7.18
N TYR A 383 6.77 -4.06 -7.81
CA TYR A 383 6.41 -5.39 -7.29
C TYR A 383 7.03 -5.66 -5.91
N ARG A 384 8.31 -5.33 -5.73
CA ARG A 384 8.99 -5.45 -4.43
C ARG A 384 8.35 -4.55 -3.37
N GLY A 385 7.92 -3.35 -3.75
CA GLY A 385 7.19 -2.43 -2.89
C GLY A 385 5.84 -2.96 -2.46
N LEU A 386 5.07 -3.54 -3.40
CA LEU A 386 3.79 -4.18 -3.09
C LEU A 386 3.96 -5.35 -2.12
N ALA A 387 4.94 -6.23 -2.38
CA ALA A 387 5.22 -7.38 -1.51
C ALA A 387 5.70 -6.97 -0.12
N ALA A 388 6.40 -5.83 0.00
CA ALA A 388 6.95 -5.35 1.26
C ALA A 388 5.96 -4.55 2.11
N ALA A 389 5.06 -3.80 1.49
CA ALA A 389 4.16 -2.86 2.17
C ALA A 389 2.81 -3.46 2.58
N GLY A 390 2.46 -4.64 2.05
CA GLY A 390 1.21 -5.32 2.39
C GLY A 390 1.16 -5.75 3.86
N ASN A 391 -0.03 -5.72 4.45
CA ASN A 391 -0.26 -6.12 5.85
C ASN A 391 -0.32 -7.64 6.05
N LEU A 392 -0.28 -8.41 4.96
CA LEU A 392 -0.32 -9.87 5.00
C LEU A 392 1.11 -10.45 4.91
N PRO A 393 1.41 -11.53 5.66
CA PRO A 393 2.74 -12.14 5.66
C PRO A 393 3.12 -12.77 4.30
N ALA A 394 2.15 -13.08 3.45
CA ALA A 394 2.35 -13.56 2.09
C ALA A 394 1.19 -13.13 1.18
N THR A 395 1.43 -12.15 0.32
CA THR A 395 0.48 -11.73 -0.74
C THR A 395 0.82 -12.43 -2.05
N GLY A 396 -0.17 -13.06 -2.67
CA GLY A 396 -0.02 -13.65 -4.00
C GLY A 396 -0.12 -12.59 -5.09
N ILE A 397 1.03 -12.13 -5.61
CA ILE A 397 1.07 -11.13 -6.67
C ILE A 397 1.03 -11.83 -8.03
N VAL A 398 0.10 -11.42 -8.89
CA VAL A 398 -0.05 -11.93 -10.26
C VAL A 398 0.33 -10.84 -11.26
N ALA A 399 1.23 -11.16 -12.17
CA ALA A 399 1.67 -10.25 -13.22
C ALA A 399 0.87 -10.48 -14.52
N PHE A 400 0.22 -9.43 -15.01
CA PHE A 400 -0.54 -9.44 -16.26
C PHE A 400 0.11 -8.49 -17.27
N GLY A 401 0.85 -9.04 -18.22
CA GLY A 401 1.57 -8.26 -19.23
C GLY A 401 0.85 -8.28 -20.57
N HIS A 402 0.33 -7.13 -21.02
CA HIS A 402 -0.33 -7.01 -22.33
C HIS A 402 0.60 -6.38 -23.36
N SER A 403 0.67 -6.95 -24.58
CA SER A 403 1.36 -6.29 -25.69
C SER A 403 2.81 -5.94 -25.34
N TYR A 404 3.31 -4.74 -25.60
CA TYR A 404 4.65 -4.31 -25.17
C TYR A 404 4.87 -4.39 -23.65
N GLY A 405 3.80 -4.26 -22.85
CA GLY A 405 3.83 -4.46 -21.41
C GLY A 405 4.17 -5.90 -21.00
N SER A 406 3.96 -6.88 -21.88
CA SER A 406 4.42 -8.27 -21.67
C SER A 406 5.94 -8.39 -21.66
N LEU A 407 6.62 -7.67 -22.55
CA LEU A 407 8.08 -7.59 -22.58
C LEU A 407 8.61 -6.87 -21.34
N THR A 408 8.04 -5.71 -21.00
CA THR A 408 8.38 -4.97 -19.77
C THR A 408 8.18 -5.83 -18.51
N THR A 409 7.08 -6.58 -18.46
CA THR A 409 6.79 -7.51 -17.37
C THR A 409 7.82 -8.62 -17.30
N SER A 410 8.08 -9.32 -18.41
CA SER A 410 9.10 -10.38 -18.47
C SER A 410 10.47 -9.88 -17.98
N LEU A 411 10.93 -8.75 -18.50
CA LEU A 411 12.21 -8.14 -18.11
C LEU A 411 12.25 -7.72 -16.64
N ALA A 412 11.11 -7.34 -16.03
CA ALA A 412 11.03 -7.04 -14.61
C ALA A 412 11.15 -8.32 -13.77
N LEU A 413 10.47 -9.39 -14.19
CA LEU A 413 10.49 -10.68 -13.50
C LEU A 413 11.86 -11.35 -13.55
N GLN A 414 12.57 -11.23 -14.67
CA GLN A 414 13.98 -11.69 -14.81
C GLN A 414 14.95 -10.98 -13.83
N GLN A 415 14.55 -9.85 -13.23
CA GLN A 415 15.31 -9.17 -12.17
C GLN A 415 14.91 -9.64 -10.75
N GLY A 416 14.10 -10.70 -10.64
CA GLY A 416 13.67 -11.30 -9.39
C GLY A 416 12.53 -10.53 -8.71
N ALA A 417 11.53 -10.08 -9.49
CA ALA A 417 10.31 -9.53 -8.90
C ALA A 417 9.50 -10.64 -8.20
N PRO A 418 8.97 -10.41 -6.99
CA PRO A 418 8.34 -11.45 -6.18
C PRO A 418 6.88 -11.69 -6.61
N VAL A 419 6.67 -12.28 -7.78
CA VAL A 419 5.34 -12.66 -8.30
C VAL A 419 5.14 -14.16 -8.22
N SER A 420 3.90 -14.59 -7.95
CA SER A 420 3.56 -16.02 -7.87
C SER A 420 3.14 -16.60 -9.21
N ASP A 421 2.49 -15.79 -10.06
CA ASP A 421 1.91 -16.21 -11.32
C ASP A 421 2.09 -15.12 -12.37
N VAL A 422 2.22 -15.50 -13.64
CA VAL A 422 2.35 -14.55 -14.76
C VAL A 422 1.54 -14.98 -15.97
N VAL A 423 0.84 -14.03 -16.58
CA VAL A 423 0.17 -14.21 -17.86
C VAL A 423 0.64 -13.14 -18.84
N LEU A 424 1.27 -13.57 -19.93
CA LEU A 424 1.75 -12.71 -21.03
C LEU A 424 0.81 -12.85 -22.23
N TYR A 425 0.11 -11.79 -22.63
CA TYR A 425 -0.93 -11.91 -23.65
C TYR A 425 -0.84 -10.81 -24.70
N GLY A 426 -1.19 -11.17 -25.94
CA GLY A 426 -0.95 -10.31 -27.09
C GLY A 426 0.53 -9.94 -27.27
N SER A 427 1.45 -10.81 -26.85
CA SER A 427 2.87 -10.47 -26.69
C SER A 427 3.61 -10.40 -28.03
N PRO A 428 4.43 -9.36 -28.28
CA PRO A 428 5.35 -9.33 -29.42
C PRO A 428 6.62 -10.18 -29.19
N GLY A 429 6.82 -10.72 -27.98
CA GLY A 429 8.04 -11.37 -27.51
C GLY A 429 8.31 -11.06 -26.04
N ALA A 430 9.08 -11.92 -25.38
CA ALA A 430 9.34 -11.83 -23.93
C ALA A 430 10.83 -11.81 -23.56
N GLU A 431 11.76 -11.88 -24.51
CA GLU A 431 13.20 -12.06 -24.25
C GLU A 431 13.49 -13.23 -23.29
N LEU A 432 12.85 -14.37 -23.54
CA LEU A 432 13.01 -15.60 -22.77
C LEU A 432 13.55 -16.72 -23.65
N THR A 433 14.30 -17.62 -23.04
CA THR A 433 14.65 -18.93 -23.60
C THR A 433 14.01 -20.08 -22.84
N ASP A 434 13.57 -19.83 -21.60
CA ASP A 434 12.84 -20.77 -20.75
C ASP A 434 12.01 -19.98 -19.71
N ALA A 435 10.80 -20.46 -19.39
CA ALA A 435 9.91 -19.81 -18.43
C ALA A 435 10.50 -19.72 -17.01
N ALA A 436 11.45 -20.60 -16.63
CA ALA A 436 12.12 -20.54 -15.33
C ALA A 436 12.86 -19.22 -15.09
N GLN A 437 13.23 -18.49 -16.17
CA GLN A 437 13.85 -17.17 -16.06
C GLN A 437 12.90 -16.11 -15.47
N LEU A 438 11.58 -16.34 -15.48
CA LEU A 438 10.59 -15.44 -14.89
C LEU A 438 10.54 -15.53 -13.35
N GLY A 439 11.22 -16.51 -12.73
CA GLY A 439 11.27 -16.63 -11.27
C GLY A 439 9.96 -17.07 -10.60
N VAL A 440 8.92 -17.41 -11.37
CA VAL A 440 7.69 -18.04 -10.88
C VAL A 440 7.88 -19.55 -10.69
N PRO A 441 7.08 -20.22 -9.83
CA PRO A 441 7.15 -21.67 -9.71
C PRO A 441 6.83 -22.38 -11.04
N PRO A 442 7.36 -23.60 -11.28
CA PRO A 442 7.06 -24.35 -12.50
C PRO A 442 5.55 -24.56 -12.68
N GLY A 443 5.04 -24.28 -13.89
CA GLY A 443 3.61 -24.37 -14.21
C GLY A 443 2.79 -23.11 -13.93
N HIS A 444 3.41 -22.03 -13.45
CA HIS A 444 2.75 -20.75 -13.14
C HIS A 444 3.04 -19.63 -14.15
N ALA A 445 3.50 -20.00 -15.35
CA ALA A 445 3.78 -19.07 -16.43
C ALA A 445 2.89 -19.38 -17.64
N TYR A 446 2.08 -18.40 -18.05
CA TYR A 446 1.02 -18.59 -19.02
C TYR A 446 1.08 -17.57 -20.15
N PHE A 447 0.50 -17.92 -21.30
CA PHE A 447 0.30 -16.98 -22.39
C PHE A 447 -1.09 -17.11 -23.02
N MET A 448 -1.50 -16.06 -23.74
CA MET A 448 -2.74 -16.05 -24.53
C MET A 448 -2.52 -15.35 -25.87
N ILE A 449 -3.04 -15.96 -26.93
CA ILE A 449 -3.07 -15.41 -28.28
C ILE A 449 -4.54 -15.31 -28.72
N GLY A 450 -4.98 -14.11 -29.04
CA GLY A 450 -6.32 -13.82 -29.54
C GLY A 450 -6.39 -13.98 -31.05
N ALA A 451 -7.59 -14.27 -31.56
CA ALA A 451 -7.81 -14.38 -32.99
C ALA A 451 -7.57 -13.03 -33.70
N ASN A 452 -6.88 -13.05 -34.86
CA ASN A 452 -6.51 -11.87 -35.65
C ASN A 452 -5.66 -10.85 -34.86
N ASP A 453 -4.82 -11.31 -33.94
CA ASP A 453 -3.89 -10.43 -33.24
C ASP A 453 -2.60 -10.27 -34.04
N LEU A 454 -2.64 -9.31 -34.97
CA LEU A 454 -1.52 -8.91 -35.83
C LEU A 454 -0.22 -8.61 -35.07
N VAL A 455 -0.24 -8.24 -33.78
CA VAL A 455 0.99 -8.01 -33.01
C VAL A 455 1.65 -9.33 -32.63
N SER A 456 0.85 -10.27 -32.13
CA SER A 456 1.30 -11.63 -31.81
C SER A 456 1.70 -12.41 -33.08
N GLU A 457 1.08 -12.08 -34.22
CA GLU A 457 1.29 -12.76 -35.51
C GLU A 457 2.41 -12.13 -36.37
N LEU A 458 2.60 -10.81 -36.37
CA LEU A 458 3.53 -10.11 -37.28
C LEU A 458 4.85 -9.67 -36.63
N ILE A 459 4.88 -9.43 -35.31
CA ILE A 459 6.07 -8.88 -34.66
C ILE A 459 7.19 -9.91 -34.34
N PRO A 460 6.92 -11.22 -34.16
CA PRO A 460 7.99 -12.21 -33.99
C PRO A 460 8.98 -12.24 -35.18
N GLY A 461 8.54 -11.81 -36.36
CA GLY A 461 9.37 -11.67 -37.56
C GLY A 461 10.44 -10.56 -37.51
N PHE A 462 10.49 -9.75 -36.45
CA PHE A 462 11.51 -8.70 -36.28
C PHE A 462 12.72 -9.13 -35.42
N GLU A 463 12.72 -10.34 -34.83
CA GLU A 463 13.78 -10.88 -33.93
C GLU A 463 14.17 -9.98 -32.73
N ALA A 464 13.55 -8.81 -32.56
CA ALA A 464 14.00 -7.76 -31.65
C ALA A 464 13.63 -7.99 -30.17
N PHE A 465 12.66 -8.88 -29.88
CA PHE A 465 12.12 -9.11 -28.53
C PHE A 465 12.22 -10.57 -28.08
N GLY A 466 13.12 -11.34 -28.70
CA GLY A 466 13.29 -12.77 -28.44
C GLY A 466 12.15 -13.63 -28.98
N ALA A 467 12.11 -14.89 -28.55
CA ALA A 467 11.09 -15.85 -28.96
C ALA A 467 9.69 -15.40 -28.49
N PRO A 468 8.64 -15.62 -29.29
CA PRO A 468 7.28 -15.37 -28.86
C PRO A 468 6.90 -16.40 -27.76
N PRO A 469 6.01 -16.06 -26.81
CA PRO A 469 5.75 -16.91 -25.65
C PRO A 469 5.34 -18.36 -25.96
N GLN A 470 4.67 -18.61 -27.09
CA GLN A 470 4.29 -19.96 -27.53
C GLN A 470 5.48 -20.87 -27.85
N ASP A 471 6.64 -20.29 -28.18
CA ASP A 471 7.86 -21.03 -28.51
C ASP A 471 8.79 -21.18 -27.29
N VAL A 472 8.42 -20.64 -26.13
CA VAL A 472 9.23 -20.64 -24.90
C VAL A 472 8.87 -21.87 -24.05
N PRO A 473 9.80 -22.80 -23.79
CA PRO A 473 9.58 -23.94 -22.91
C PRO A 473 9.08 -23.53 -21.52
N GLY A 474 8.10 -24.27 -20.99
CA GLY A 474 7.53 -24.06 -19.66
C GLY A 474 6.41 -23.01 -19.60
N MET A 475 6.09 -22.33 -20.70
CA MET A 475 4.90 -21.50 -20.83
C MET A 475 3.68 -22.37 -21.18
N ALA A 476 2.53 -22.12 -20.54
CA ALA A 476 1.27 -22.81 -20.81
C ALA A 476 0.25 -21.91 -21.52
N GLU A 477 -0.39 -22.41 -22.57
CA GLU A 477 -1.41 -21.66 -23.29
C GLU A 477 -2.76 -21.65 -22.55
N LEU A 478 -3.39 -20.48 -22.48
CA LEU A 478 -4.77 -20.32 -22.02
C LEU A 478 -5.68 -19.97 -23.20
N SER A 479 -6.89 -20.53 -23.18
CA SER A 479 -7.86 -20.35 -24.24
C SER A 479 -8.30 -18.89 -24.34
N THR A 480 -8.40 -18.41 -25.58
CA THR A 480 -9.08 -17.16 -25.92
C THR A 480 -10.36 -17.38 -26.72
N ASP A 481 -10.73 -18.66 -26.93
CA ASP A 481 -11.87 -19.07 -27.73
C ASP A 481 -13.20 -18.91 -27.02
N GLU A 482 -14.27 -18.92 -27.80
CA GLU A 482 -15.62 -18.84 -27.27
C GLU A 482 -15.97 -20.18 -26.63
N GLY A 483 -16.45 -20.15 -25.39
CA GLY A 483 -16.75 -21.36 -24.65
C GLY A 483 -17.45 -21.10 -23.34
N TYR A 484 -17.98 -22.17 -22.74
CA TYR A 484 -18.52 -22.11 -21.40
C TYR A 484 -17.38 -22.32 -20.38
N ALA A 485 -17.30 -21.43 -19.40
CA ALA A 485 -16.32 -21.52 -18.32
C ALA A 485 -16.81 -22.48 -17.21
N TRP A 486 -16.94 -23.76 -17.58
CA TRP A 486 -17.19 -24.84 -16.62
C TRP A 486 -15.96 -25.22 -15.79
N GLY A 487 -14.83 -24.51 -15.96
CA GLY A 487 -13.50 -24.91 -15.46
C GLY A 487 -13.52 -25.48 -14.04
N GLY A 488 -12.56 -26.36 -13.75
CA GLY A 488 -12.38 -26.97 -12.44
C GLY A 488 -13.68 -27.39 -11.75
N GLU A 489 -13.80 -27.02 -10.48
CA GLU A 489 -14.99 -27.22 -9.64
C GLU A 489 -15.80 -25.92 -9.47
N TYR A 490 -15.17 -24.76 -9.68
CA TYR A 490 -15.67 -23.46 -9.20
C TYR A 490 -15.89 -22.44 -10.32
N GLY A 491 -15.66 -22.83 -11.58
CA GLY A 491 -15.95 -22.01 -12.75
C GLY A 491 -17.37 -21.45 -12.74
N ASP A 492 -17.56 -20.29 -13.39
CA ASP A 492 -18.83 -19.56 -13.32
C ASP A 492 -19.96 -20.18 -14.17
N GLY A 493 -19.62 -21.17 -15.02
CA GLY A 493 -20.53 -21.89 -15.91
C GLY A 493 -21.15 -21.03 -17.01
N ARG A 494 -20.64 -19.80 -17.24
CA ARG A 494 -21.20 -18.87 -18.21
C ARG A 494 -20.52 -19.00 -19.57
N LEU A 495 -21.23 -18.56 -20.60
CA LEU A 495 -20.65 -18.39 -21.92
C LEU A 495 -19.76 -17.14 -21.92
N HIS A 496 -18.50 -17.32 -22.27
CA HIS A 496 -17.55 -16.26 -22.54
C HIS A 496 -17.22 -16.21 -24.03
N GLU A 497 -17.42 -15.06 -24.64
CA GLU A 497 -17.09 -14.84 -26.05
C GLU A 497 -15.58 -14.79 -26.25
N ARG A 498 -15.12 -15.14 -27.46
CA ARG A 498 -13.70 -15.08 -27.82
C ARG A 498 -13.15 -13.66 -27.87
N ALA A 499 -11.84 -13.50 -27.68
CA ALA A 499 -11.14 -12.23 -27.95
C ALA A 499 -10.82 -12.08 -29.44
N TYR A 500 -11.22 -10.95 -30.03
CA TYR A 500 -10.96 -10.62 -31.44
C TYR A 500 -10.07 -9.38 -31.56
N GLY A 501 -8.83 -9.57 -32.00
CA GLY A 501 -7.87 -8.49 -32.16
C GLY A 501 -7.23 -8.02 -30.86
N HIS A 502 -6.22 -7.17 -31.02
CA HIS A 502 -5.18 -6.95 -30.03
C HIS A 502 -5.64 -6.36 -28.68
N SER A 503 -6.72 -5.58 -28.65
CA SER A 503 -7.16 -4.86 -27.43
C SER A 503 -8.32 -5.52 -26.69
N GLU A 504 -8.84 -6.65 -27.20
CA GLU A 504 -10.10 -7.23 -26.70
C GLU A 504 -9.93 -8.15 -25.48
N TYR A 505 -8.71 -8.59 -25.15
CA TYR A 505 -8.45 -9.64 -24.16
C TYR A 505 -9.15 -9.43 -22.80
N ALA A 506 -9.04 -8.25 -22.21
CA ALA A 506 -9.58 -7.97 -20.88
C ALA A 506 -10.97 -7.29 -20.91
N ARG A 507 -11.63 -7.25 -22.07
CA ARG A 507 -12.93 -6.58 -22.25
C ARG A 507 -14.08 -7.57 -22.03
N THR A 508 -15.28 -7.01 -21.84
CA THR A 508 -16.52 -7.78 -21.86
C THR A 508 -17.00 -8.03 -23.29
N GLY A 509 -17.63 -9.17 -23.52
CA GLY A 509 -18.32 -9.51 -24.77
C GLY A 509 -19.65 -8.78 -24.91
N SER A 510 -20.34 -9.06 -26.02
CA SER A 510 -21.68 -8.51 -26.29
C SER A 510 -22.74 -9.01 -25.28
N ASN A 511 -22.48 -10.15 -24.66
CA ASN A 511 -23.29 -10.73 -23.59
C ASN A 511 -23.07 -10.11 -22.19
N GLY A 512 -22.16 -9.15 -22.05
CA GLY A 512 -21.87 -8.48 -20.77
C GLY A 512 -20.95 -9.25 -19.82
N ASN A 513 -20.58 -10.50 -20.13
CA ASN A 513 -19.55 -11.25 -19.41
C ASN A 513 -18.17 -10.84 -19.89
N LEU A 514 -17.12 -11.08 -19.10
CA LEU A 514 -15.74 -11.03 -19.61
C LEU A 514 -15.59 -11.93 -20.84
N ARG A 515 -14.72 -11.59 -21.78
CA ARG A 515 -14.28 -12.55 -22.80
C ARG A 515 -13.50 -13.69 -22.15
N MET A 516 -13.33 -14.83 -22.85
CA MET A 516 -12.67 -16.02 -22.27
C MET A 516 -11.28 -15.71 -21.69
N SER A 517 -10.51 -14.88 -22.42
CA SER A 517 -9.23 -14.36 -21.93
C SER A 517 -9.37 -13.54 -20.64
N GLY A 518 -10.39 -12.70 -20.51
CA GLY A 518 -10.65 -11.91 -19.32
C GLY A 518 -11.06 -12.78 -18.12
N TYR A 519 -11.85 -13.83 -18.37
CA TYR A 519 -12.18 -14.86 -17.38
C TYR A 519 -10.91 -15.56 -16.87
N ASN A 520 -10.04 -16.02 -17.77
CA ASN A 520 -8.78 -16.66 -17.39
C ASN A 520 -7.87 -15.75 -16.54
N LEU A 521 -7.80 -14.45 -16.86
CA LEU A 521 -7.10 -13.47 -16.03
C LEU A 521 -7.73 -13.34 -14.62
N ALA A 522 -9.06 -13.40 -14.51
CA ALA A 522 -9.76 -13.35 -13.24
C ALA A 522 -9.58 -14.64 -12.42
N VAL A 523 -9.53 -15.81 -13.04
CA VAL A 523 -9.21 -17.09 -12.41
C VAL A 523 -7.80 -17.08 -11.80
N MET A 524 -6.82 -16.57 -12.54
CA MET A 524 -5.45 -16.40 -12.02
C MET A 524 -5.42 -15.46 -10.82
N LEU A 525 -6.13 -14.34 -10.92
CA LEU A 525 -6.25 -13.41 -9.80
C LEU A 525 -6.95 -14.05 -8.59
N ALA A 526 -7.98 -14.87 -8.80
CA ALA A 526 -8.68 -15.59 -7.75
C ALA A 526 -7.76 -16.58 -7.00
N GLY A 527 -6.71 -17.08 -7.66
CA GLY A 527 -5.81 -18.11 -7.14
C GLY A 527 -6.37 -19.52 -7.32
N LEU A 528 -7.09 -19.75 -8.42
CA LEU A 528 -7.80 -21.00 -8.72
C LEU A 528 -7.33 -21.62 -10.04
N PRO A 529 -6.06 -22.04 -10.16
CA PRO A 529 -5.50 -22.48 -11.45
C PRO A 529 -6.22 -23.68 -12.08
N ASP A 530 -6.89 -24.52 -11.29
CA ASP A 530 -7.66 -25.66 -11.80
C ASP A 530 -8.93 -25.23 -12.57
N ASP A 531 -9.38 -23.99 -12.40
CA ASP A 531 -10.53 -23.40 -13.09
C ASP A 531 -10.16 -22.66 -14.38
N LEU A 532 -8.88 -22.68 -14.76
CA LEU A 532 -8.40 -22.14 -16.03
C LEU A 532 -8.98 -22.91 -17.22
N ILE A 533 -9.29 -22.18 -18.28
CA ILE A 533 -9.69 -22.76 -19.56
C ILE A 533 -8.47 -22.78 -20.48
N THR A 534 -7.98 -23.97 -20.80
CA THR A 534 -6.93 -24.19 -21.81
C THR A 534 -7.56 -24.44 -23.18
N PRO A 535 -6.81 -24.26 -24.28
CA PRO A 535 -7.27 -24.72 -25.59
C PRO A 535 -7.66 -26.20 -25.56
N GLY A 536 -8.66 -26.58 -26.37
CA GLY A 536 -8.96 -27.99 -26.60
C GLY A 536 -7.81 -28.70 -27.34
N PRO A 537 -7.78 -30.05 -27.38
CA PRO A 537 -6.82 -30.76 -28.21
C PRO A 537 -6.94 -30.27 -29.66
N ASP A 538 -5.82 -29.90 -30.27
CA ASP A 538 -5.79 -29.49 -31.67
C ASP A 538 -6.30 -30.66 -32.52
N PRO A 539 -7.39 -30.49 -33.31
CA PRO A 539 -7.88 -31.55 -34.17
C PRO A 539 -6.85 -32.02 -35.21
N CYS A 540 -5.74 -31.30 -35.38
CA CYS A 540 -4.64 -31.64 -36.27
C CYS A 540 -3.48 -32.40 -35.61
N ASP A 541 -3.43 -32.55 -34.29
CA ASP A 541 -2.40 -33.34 -33.59
C ASP A 541 -3.00 -34.67 -33.09
N PRO A 542 -2.70 -35.81 -33.75
CA PRO A 542 -3.33 -37.12 -33.49
C PRO A 542 -2.85 -37.84 -32.22
#